data_AF-A0A2V7KIB4-F1
#
_entry.id   AF-A0A2V7KIB4-F1
#
_cell.length_a   1.000
_cell.length_b   1.000
_cell.length_c   1.000
_cell.angle_alpha   90.00
_cell.angle_beta   90.00
_cell.angle_gamma   90.00
#
_symmetry.space_group_name_H-M   'P 1'
#
loop_
_entity.id
_entity.type
_entity.pdbx_description
1 polymer ?
#
loop_
_entity_poly.entity_id
_entity_poly.type
_entity_poly.pdbx_seq_one_letter_code
_entity_poly.pdbx_strand_id
1 'polypeptide(L)' 'MKLSETAIRRPVLASMLSAALVLFGFIGYTRLSVRELPDIDPPVISVTT' A
#
# COMPACT_ATOMS: atom_id res chain seq x y z
N MET A 1 -9.30 21.76 18.26
CA MET A 1 -8.47 21.88 17.05
C MET A 1 -8.96 20.85 16.04
N LYS A 2 -9.52 21.28 14.91
CA LYS A 2 -9.97 20.35 13.86
C LYS A 2 -8.82 20.06 12.89
N LEU A 3 -8.78 18.86 12.31
CA LEU A 3 -7.80 18.49 11.27
C LEU A 3 -7.86 19.47 10.08
N SER A 4 -9.08 19.82 9.64
CA SER A 4 -9.29 20.81 8.58
C SER A 4 -8.75 22.19 8.92
N GLU A 5 -8.93 22.66 10.16
CA GLU A 5 -8.45 23.98 10.59
C GLU A 5 -6.91 24.06 10.60
N THR A 6 -6.25 22.97 11.02
CA THR A 6 -4.77 22.88 11.03
C THR A 6 -4.21 22.80 9.60
N ALA A 7 -4.87 22.02 8.72
CA ALA A 7 -4.47 21.89 7.32
C ALA A 7 -4.63 23.22 6.55
N ILE A 8 -5.70 23.97 6.80
CA ILE A 8 -5.93 25.28 6.16
C ILE A 8 -4.93 26.33 6.66
N ARG A 9 -4.63 26.34 7.97
CA ARG A 9 -3.73 27.34 8.57
C ARG A 9 -2.26 27.13 8.21
N ARG A 10 -1.85 25.92 7.85
CA ARG A 10 -0.47 25.58 7.41
C ARG A 10 -0.50 24.82 6.08
N PRO A 11 -0.76 25.52 4.95
CA PRO A 11 -0.98 24.88 3.65
C PRO A 11 0.23 24.08 3.16
N VAL A 12 1.44 24.54 3.46
CA VAL A 12 2.68 23.84 3.10
C VAL A 12 2.73 22.44 3.73
N LEU A 13 2.41 22.33 5.02
CA LEU A 13 2.44 21.05 5.74
C LEU A 13 1.42 20.06 5.17
N ALA A 14 0.22 20.52 4.83
CA ALA A 14 -0.80 19.71 4.19
C ALA A 14 -0.36 19.20 2.81
N SER A 15 0.25 20.08 2.00
CA SER A 15 0.75 19.70 0.67
C SER A 15 1.93 18.71 0.73
N MET A 16 2.85 18.87 1.70
CA MET A 16 3.97 17.95 1.89
C MET A 16 3.49 16.56 2.33
N LEU A 17 2.51 16.49 3.23
CA LEU A 17 1.90 15.22 3.64
C LEU A 17 1.21 14.51 2.46
N SER A 18 0.46 15.26 1.64
CA SER A 18 -0.16 14.70 0.44
C SER A 18 0.90 14.21 -0.56
N ALA A 19 1.94 15.00 -0.80
CA ALA A 19 3.04 14.61 -1.68
C ALA A 19 3.78 13.37 -1.15
N ALA A 20 4.03 13.29 0.15
CA ALA A 20 4.64 12.11 0.78
C ALA A 20 3.77 10.86 0.54
N LEU A 21 2.47 10.93 0.79
CA LEU A 21 1.54 9.80 0.55
C LEU A 21 1.58 9.33 -0.91
N VAL A 22 1.54 10.27 -1.86
CA VAL A 22 1.63 9.94 -3.29
C VAL A 22 2.97 9.29 -3.63
N LEU A 23 4.08 9.82 -3.10
CA LEU A 23 5.42 9.30 -3.37
C LEU A 23 5.59 7.88 -2.82
N PHE A 24 5.16 7.64 -1.58
CA PHE A 24 5.19 6.32 -0.97
C PHE A 24 4.30 5.33 -1.72
N GLY A 25 3.10 5.76 -2.11
CA GLY A 25 2.19 4.94 -2.91
C GLY A 25 2.78 4.57 -4.27
N PHE A 26 3.39 5.53 -4.96
CA PHE A 26 4.05 5.31 -6.24
C PHE A 26 5.20 4.31 -6.12
N ILE A 27 6.08 4.49 -5.15
CA ILE A 27 7.19 3.56 -4.89
C ILE A 27 6.64 2.17 -4.55
N GLY A 28 5.65 2.08 -3.66
CA GLY A 28 5.02 0.82 -3.27
C GLY A 28 4.40 0.07 -4.45
N TYR A 29 3.70 0.79 -5.33
CA TYR A 29 3.12 0.24 -6.55
C TYR A 29 4.19 -0.32 -7.50
N THR A 30 5.27 0.43 -7.73
CA THR A 30 6.37 -0.04 -8.60
C THR A 30 7.16 -1.22 -8.02
N ARG A 31 7.13 -1.41 -6.70
CA ARG A 31 7.83 -2.49 -5.99
C ARG A 31 6.96 -3.72 -5.77
N LEU A 32 5.69 -3.68 -6.15
CA LEU A 32 4.78 -4.79 -5.93
C LEU A 32 5.16 -5.94 -6.86
N SER A 33 5.54 -7.08 -6.27
CA SER A 33 5.89 -8.27 -7.04
C SER A 33 4.68 -8.79 -7.81
N VAL A 34 4.75 -8.76 -9.13
CA VAL A 34 3.75 -9.38 -9.99
C VAL A 34 4.08 -10.86 -10.11
N ARG A 35 3.17 -11.72 -9.63
CA ARG A 35 3.26 -13.17 -9.76
C ARG A 35 2.29 -13.60 -10.87
N GLU A 36 2.76 -14.38 -11.83
CA GLU A 36 1.93 -14.88 -12.95
C GLU A 36 0.96 -15.97 -12.51
N LEU A 37 1.35 -16.80 -11.54
CA LEU A 37 0.52 -17.81 -10.91
C LEU A 37 0.47 -17.57 -9.39
N PRO A 38 -0.70 -17.69 -8.74
CA PRO A 38 -0.77 -17.66 -7.28
C PRO A 38 0.03 -18.83 -6.70
N ASP A 39 0.53 -18.69 -5.47
CA ASP A 39 0.98 -19.87 -4.71
C ASP A 39 -0.26 -20.72 -4.42
N ILE A 40 -0.45 -21.75 -5.24
CA ILE A 40 -1.48 -22.77 -5.05
C ILE A 40 -0.70 -24.01 -4.65
N ASP A 41 -0.70 -24.32 -3.35
CA ASP A 41 -0.27 -25.62 -2.84
C ASP A 41 -1.50 -26.54 -2.83
N PRO A 42 -1.78 -27.30 -3.92
CA PRO A 42 -2.90 -28.23 -3.90
C PRO A 42 -2.68 -29.25 -2.78
N PRO A 43 -3.69 -29.51 -1.94
CA PRO A 43 -3.55 -30.50 -0.87
C PRO A 43 -3.38 -31.89 -1.48
N VAL A 44 -2.16 -32.43 -1.39
CA VAL A 44 -1.86 -33.80 -1.82
C VAL A 44 -2.30 -34.75 -0.71
N ILE A 45 -3.45 -35.41 -0.91
CA ILE A 45 -3.93 -36.47 -0.02
C ILE A 45 -3.36 -37.79 -0.52
N SER A 46 -2.25 -38.24 0.06
CA SER A 46 -1.66 -39.55 -0.23
C SER A 46 -2.30 -40.62 0.67
N VAL A 47 -3.15 -41.46 0.09
CA VAL A 47 -3.69 -42.64 0.77
C VAL A 47 -2.74 -43.82 0.52
N THR A 48 -2.12 -44.33 1.59
CA THR A 48 -1.39 -45.61 1.56
C THR A 48 -2.26 -46.64 2.30
N THR A 49 -2.52 -47.78 1.65
CA THR A 49 -3.26 -48.91 2.23
C THR A 49 -2.32 -49.83 3.00
#